data_AF-A0A7X6XY77-F1
#
_entry.id   AF-A0A7X6XY77-F1
#
_cell.length_a   1.000
_cell.length_b   1.000
_cell.length_c   1.000
_cell.angle_alpha   90.00
_cell.angle_beta   90.00
_cell.angle_gamma   90.00
#
_symmetry.space_group_name_H-M   'P 1'
#
loop_
_entity.id
_entity.type
_entity.pdbx_description
1 polymer ?
#
loop_
_entity_poly.entity_id
_entity_poly.type
_entity_poly.pdbx_seq_one_letter_code
_entity_poly.pdbx_strand_id
1 'polypeptide(L)'
;MSDDLMNKNRFMFLGDSPVEFQSDEKLLEKRQAEITELSHELKSFSINLKEISNIDISIRERNLILNLAFIVASNENLLNEFLNTKRISLEKISSFTYEPILNIAPFKEYLKLYILLVYSEKYSSLVDYLNILEKDIPGKKINLKKDNKSYIVSKKSYSNEAESDFIKAKENYNNSRKDHEKDSEIESIDSNKDLSNKKPKQIEASSQKDLYSGIIISKKGRKRIILTATGEIKCIKKEKNHSNNLGELITSKKVKSKRKIKITMGVLVLVVLILFTANHLLENKVATTVLFKASGDIKITFNENNELIHAYATNKNGNIILEDAEFQEKNIDYVLGEILEQAYIQKVIKEFDSVTIIVSGNPAKEEDIINGRFKDRLISYKVKCKINNDGTLIYLN
;
A
#
# COMPACT_ATOMS: atom_id res chain seq x y z
N MET A 1 -10.10 5.23 42.11
CA MET A 1 -9.92 5.65 40.70
C MET A 1 -11.19 5.20 39.99
N SER A 2 -12.06 6.11 39.59
CA SER A 2 -13.42 5.76 39.14
C SER A 2 -13.40 5.09 37.77
N ASP A 3 -14.11 3.97 37.64
CA ASP A 3 -14.26 3.18 36.39
C ASP A 3 -14.79 4.01 35.20
N ASP A 4 -15.43 5.15 35.47
CA ASP A 4 -16.00 6.07 34.49
C ASP A 4 -14.94 6.76 33.59
N LEU A 5 -13.70 6.92 34.07
CA LEU A 5 -12.60 7.50 33.26
C LEU A 5 -12.03 6.53 32.21
N MET A 6 -12.33 5.23 32.34
CA MET A 6 -11.77 4.16 31.50
C MET A 6 -12.70 3.74 30.35
N ASN A 7 -13.87 4.38 30.21
CA ASN A 7 -14.86 3.99 29.20
C ASN A 7 -14.40 4.34 27.77
N LYS A 8 -13.90 3.33 27.04
CA LYS A 8 -13.43 3.44 25.64
C LYS A 8 -14.52 3.73 24.61
N ASN A 9 -15.78 3.73 25.03
CA ASN A 9 -16.91 3.89 24.15
C ASN A 9 -17.67 5.19 24.41
N ARG A 10 -17.14 6.08 25.25
CA ARG A 10 -17.77 7.32 25.66
C ARG A 10 -18.02 8.29 24.50
N PHE A 11 -17.08 8.40 23.57
CA PHE A 11 -17.14 9.38 22.49
C PHE A 11 -17.32 8.75 21.10
N MET A 12 -17.99 9.45 20.19
CA MET A 12 -18.08 9.07 18.78
C MET A 12 -18.15 10.25 17.83
N PHE A 13 -17.69 10.06 16.60
CA PHE A 13 -17.93 10.99 15.49
C PHE A 13 -19.33 10.78 14.91
N LEU A 14 -20.07 11.86 14.68
CA LEU A 14 -21.30 11.84 13.88
C LEU A 14 -20.96 11.81 12.38
N GLY A 15 -21.70 11.02 11.60
CA GLY A 15 -21.48 10.83 10.16
C GLY A 15 -21.77 12.07 9.30
N ASP A 16 -22.53 13.03 9.83
CA ASP A 16 -22.99 14.18 9.07
C ASP A 16 -22.16 15.44 9.38
N SER A 17 -21.74 16.13 8.32
CA SER A 17 -21.05 17.42 8.43
C SER A 17 -22.03 18.48 8.92
N PRO A 18 -21.70 19.29 9.94
CA PRO A 18 -22.53 20.41 10.31
C PRO A 18 -22.58 21.42 9.16
N VAL A 19 -23.79 21.62 8.62
CA VAL A 19 -24.08 22.41 7.40
C VAL A 19 -23.82 23.91 7.59
N GLU A 20 -23.72 24.38 8.84
CA GLU A 20 -23.72 25.82 9.19
C GLU A 20 -22.36 26.56 9.15
N PHE A 21 -21.25 25.90 8.81
CA PHE A 21 -19.90 26.46 9.08
C PHE A 21 -19.25 27.31 7.98
N GLN A 22 -20.00 27.80 6.98
CA GLN A 22 -19.40 28.33 5.74
C GLN A 22 -19.25 29.86 5.63
N SER A 23 -19.70 30.68 6.59
CA SER A 23 -19.92 32.11 6.27
C SER A 23 -19.40 33.13 7.28
N ASP A 24 -18.58 32.76 8.26
CA ASP A 24 -18.06 33.70 9.27
C ASP A 24 -16.55 33.96 9.06
N GLU A 25 -16.21 35.18 8.66
CA GLU A 25 -14.84 35.64 8.44
C GLU A 25 -14.01 35.55 9.73
N LYS A 26 -14.60 35.87 10.89
CA LYS A 26 -13.91 35.77 12.20
C LYS A 26 -13.59 34.32 12.54
N LEU A 27 -14.48 33.40 12.20
CA LEU A 27 -14.25 31.97 12.39
C LEU A 27 -13.12 31.47 11.49
N LEU A 28 -13.05 31.96 10.26
CA LEU A 28 -11.99 31.61 9.32
C LEU A 28 -10.62 32.07 9.83
N GLU A 29 -10.51 33.32 10.29
CA GLU A 29 -9.28 33.86 10.90
C GLU A 29 -8.85 33.03 12.11
N LYS A 30 -9.80 32.71 12.99
CA LYS A 30 -9.55 31.84 14.15
C LYS A 30 -9.01 30.47 13.72
N ARG A 31 -9.65 29.81 12.76
CA ARG A 31 -9.18 28.52 12.21
C ARG A 31 -7.78 28.63 11.61
N GLN A 32 -7.47 29.71 10.90
CA GLN A 32 -6.15 29.91 10.31
C GLN A 32 -5.06 30.03 11.38
N ALA A 33 -5.32 30.77 12.46
CA ALA A 33 -4.41 30.86 13.59
C ALA A 33 -4.20 29.48 14.24
N GLU A 34 -5.29 28.76 14.55
CA GLU A 34 -5.26 27.42 15.14
C GLU A 34 -4.48 26.41 14.27
N ILE A 35 -4.71 26.40 12.96
CA ILE A 35 -4.03 25.50 12.01
C ILE A 35 -2.53 25.84 11.91
N THR A 36 -2.18 27.12 11.97
CA THR A 36 -0.78 27.54 11.92
C THR A 36 -0.04 27.02 13.14
N GLU A 37 -0.59 27.22 14.34
CA GLU A 37 -0.03 26.70 15.59
C GLU A 37 0.02 25.16 15.59
N LEU A 38 -1.07 24.50 15.19
CA LEU A 38 -1.11 23.05 15.04
C LEU A 38 -0.01 22.55 14.10
N SER A 39 0.22 23.21 12.97
CA SER A 39 1.29 22.87 12.02
C SER A 39 2.69 22.96 12.66
N HIS A 40 2.92 23.90 13.59
CA HIS A 40 4.17 23.96 14.36
C HIS A 40 4.27 22.80 15.36
N GLU A 41 3.19 22.49 16.09
CA GLU A 41 3.17 21.34 17.00
C GLU A 41 3.37 20.02 16.24
N LEU A 42 2.66 19.79 15.15
CA LEU A 42 2.80 18.57 14.33
C LEU A 42 4.26 18.34 13.88
N LYS A 43 4.99 19.40 13.51
CA LYS A 43 6.42 19.30 13.20
C LYS A 43 7.25 18.91 14.42
N SER A 44 7.00 19.54 15.57
CA SER A 44 7.67 19.21 16.84
C SER A 44 7.46 17.74 17.22
N PHE A 45 6.24 17.23 17.07
CA PHE A 45 5.87 15.83 17.36
C PHE A 45 6.21 14.83 16.23
N SER A 46 6.87 15.30 15.16
CA SER A 46 7.23 14.51 13.97
C SER A 46 6.03 13.79 13.33
N ILE A 47 4.88 14.48 13.26
CA ILE A 47 3.64 13.96 12.70
C ILE A 47 3.51 14.41 11.24
N ASN A 48 3.45 13.45 10.32
CA ASN A 48 3.35 13.73 8.89
C ASN A 48 1.91 13.61 8.38
N LEU A 49 1.21 14.74 8.22
CA LEU A 49 -0.17 14.78 7.68
C LEU A 49 -0.32 14.06 6.34
N LYS A 50 0.72 14.01 5.50
CA LYS A 50 0.66 13.29 4.23
C LYS A 50 0.56 11.79 4.45
N GLU A 51 1.26 11.24 5.43
CA GLU A 51 1.21 9.81 5.76
C GLU A 51 -0.16 9.45 6.32
N ILE A 52 -0.64 10.23 7.30
CA ILE A 52 -1.99 10.08 7.87
C ILE A 52 -3.07 10.10 6.77
N SER A 53 -2.94 11.01 5.80
CA SER A 53 -3.92 11.14 4.70
C SER A 53 -4.01 9.94 3.76
N ASN A 54 -3.05 9.01 3.82
CA ASN A 54 -3.05 7.77 3.03
C ASN A 54 -3.55 6.56 3.81
N ILE A 55 -3.84 6.70 5.10
CA ILE A 55 -4.41 5.65 5.93
C ILE A 55 -5.92 5.65 5.71
N ASP A 56 -6.46 4.50 5.31
CA ASP A 56 -7.90 4.27 5.31
C ASP A 56 -8.27 3.72 6.69
N ILE A 57 -9.11 4.45 7.42
CA ILE A 57 -9.52 4.15 8.81
C ILE A 57 -11.04 4.08 8.86
N SER A 58 -11.60 3.01 9.41
CA SER A 58 -13.04 2.83 9.57
C SER A 58 -13.60 3.73 10.67
N ILE A 59 -14.92 3.97 10.67
CA ILE A 59 -15.58 4.74 11.74
C ILE A 59 -15.37 4.11 13.12
N ARG A 60 -15.38 2.78 13.21
CA ARG A 60 -15.13 2.03 14.46
C ARG A 60 -13.73 2.31 15.00
N GLU A 61 -12.72 2.22 14.14
CA GLU A 61 -11.33 2.51 14.50
C GLU A 61 -11.15 3.99 14.87
N ARG A 62 -11.77 4.92 14.14
CA ARG A 62 -11.73 6.35 14.49
C ARG A 62 -12.29 6.61 15.88
N ASN A 63 -13.44 6.04 16.19
CA ASN A 63 -14.06 6.17 17.51
C ASN A 63 -13.14 5.58 18.59
N LEU A 64 -12.54 4.41 18.36
CA LEU A 64 -11.57 3.84 19.30
C LEU A 64 -10.41 4.80 19.57
N ILE A 65 -9.76 5.29 18.50
CA ILE A 65 -8.60 6.18 18.61
C ILE A 65 -8.97 7.52 19.27
N LEU A 66 -10.17 8.04 19.03
CA LEU A 66 -10.68 9.24 19.70
C LEU A 66 -10.82 9.02 21.21
N ASN A 67 -11.42 7.92 21.63
CA ASN A 67 -11.56 7.62 23.06
C ASN A 67 -10.21 7.42 23.74
N LEU A 68 -9.28 6.72 23.08
CA LEU A 68 -7.91 6.60 23.58
C LEU A 68 -7.24 7.98 23.72
N ALA A 69 -7.49 8.91 22.79
CA ALA A 69 -6.95 10.26 22.88
C ALA A 69 -7.50 11.02 24.10
N PHE A 70 -8.81 10.94 24.37
CA PHE A 70 -9.41 11.53 25.56
C PHE A 70 -8.89 10.90 26.86
N ILE A 71 -8.69 9.58 26.88
CA ILE A 71 -8.11 8.88 28.04
C ILE A 71 -6.69 9.39 28.31
N VAL A 72 -5.85 9.50 27.27
CA VAL A 72 -4.48 10.03 27.42
C VAL A 72 -4.52 11.49 27.86
N ALA A 73 -5.38 12.32 27.27
CA ALA A 73 -5.52 13.73 27.63
C ALA A 73 -6.02 13.93 29.07
N SER A 74 -6.80 13.01 29.61
CA SER A 74 -7.34 13.07 30.97
C SER A 74 -6.39 12.49 32.04
N ASN A 75 -5.37 11.72 31.62
CA ASN A 75 -4.40 11.10 32.52
C ASN A 75 -3.10 11.90 32.53
N GLU A 76 -2.84 12.63 33.63
CA GLU A 76 -1.67 13.51 33.75
C GLU A 76 -0.34 12.80 33.47
N ASN A 77 -0.18 11.55 33.92
CA ASN A 77 1.06 10.81 33.72
C ASN A 77 1.29 10.48 32.24
N LEU A 78 0.26 9.98 31.56
CA LEU A 78 0.34 9.65 30.13
C LEU A 78 0.48 10.91 29.27
N LEU A 79 -0.23 11.98 29.63
CA LEU A 79 -0.15 13.27 28.93
C LEU A 79 1.23 13.90 29.08
N ASN A 80 1.77 14.01 30.29
CA ASN A 80 3.08 14.61 30.54
C ASN A 80 4.19 13.82 29.85
N GLU A 81 4.11 12.48 29.88
CA GLU A 81 5.03 11.64 29.12
C GLU A 81 4.95 11.91 27.62
N PHE A 82 3.74 12.00 27.07
CA PHE A 82 3.53 12.32 25.65
C PHE A 82 4.09 13.69 25.28
N LEU A 83 3.80 14.74 26.06
CA LEU A 83 4.24 16.10 25.79
C LEU A 83 5.77 16.26 25.89
N ASN A 84 6.39 15.64 26.90
CA ASN A 84 7.83 15.73 27.12
C ASN A 84 8.63 14.89 26.13
N THR A 85 8.23 13.64 25.90
CA THR A 85 8.98 12.71 25.04
C THR A 85 8.60 12.85 23.55
N LYS A 86 7.45 13.46 23.25
CA LYS A 86 6.84 13.56 21.92
C LYS A 86 6.54 12.19 21.29
N ARG A 87 6.53 11.14 22.10
CA ARG A 87 6.28 9.75 21.73
C ARG A 87 5.11 9.22 22.55
N ILE A 88 4.42 8.24 21.98
CA ILE A 88 3.35 7.54 22.67
C ILE A 88 3.88 6.16 23.07
N SER A 89 3.77 5.81 24.35
CA SER A 89 4.01 4.45 24.81
C SER A 89 2.74 3.61 24.58
N LEU A 90 2.74 2.86 23.46
CA LEU A 90 1.61 1.99 23.11
C LEU A 90 1.41 0.86 24.13
N GLU A 91 2.47 0.41 24.78
CA GLU A 91 2.43 -0.60 25.85
C GLU A 91 1.69 -0.08 27.08
N LYS A 92 1.98 1.16 27.50
CA LYS A 92 1.28 1.81 28.62
C LYS A 92 -0.19 2.05 28.29
N ILE A 93 -0.50 2.52 27.09
CA ILE A 93 -1.91 2.69 26.68
C ILE A 93 -2.62 1.34 26.60
N SER A 94 -1.96 0.34 26.02
CA SER A 94 -2.52 -1.01 25.87
C SER A 94 -2.81 -1.66 27.23
N SER A 95 -1.89 -1.55 28.19
CA SER A 95 -2.10 -2.05 29.55
C SER A 95 -3.14 -1.24 30.32
N PHE A 96 -3.09 0.09 30.24
CA PHE A 96 -4.03 0.96 30.94
C PHE A 96 -5.47 0.79 30.43
N THR A 97 -5.63 0.62 29.12
CA THR A 97 -6.95 0.50 28.51
C THR A 97 -7.36 -0.95 28.30
N TYR A 98 -6.47 -1.94 28.30
CA TYR A 98 -6.74 -3.30 27.82
C TYR A 98 -7.06 -3.39 26.32
N GLU A 99 -6.62 -2.41 25.50
CA GLU A 99 -6.69 -2.52 24.04
C GLU A 99 -5.43 -3.17 23.47
N PRO A 100 -5.55 -4.19 22.60
CA PRO A 100 -4.38 -4.79 21.96
C PRO A 100 -3.57 -3.77 21.17
N ILE A 101 -2.24 -3.79 21.33
CA ILE A 101 -1.31 -2.93 20.58
C ILE A 101 -1.56 -3.01 19.07
N LEU A 102 -1.91 -4.19 18.56
CA LEU A 102 -2.22 -4.42 17.14
C LEU A 102 -3.36 -3.52 16.62
N ASN A 103 -4.32 -3.16 17.47
CA ASN A 103 -5.45 -2.30 17.10
C ASN A 103 -5.09 -0.80 17.12
N ILE A 104 -4.02 -0.43 17.84
CA ILE A 104 -3.62 0.97 18.05
C ILE A 104 -2.44 1.35 17.14
N ALA A 105 -1.47 0.45 17.00
CA ALA A 105 -0.20 0.70 16.31
C ALA A 105 -0.37 1.19 14.86
N PRO A 106 -1.30 0.67 14.03
CA PRO A 106 -1.52 1.17 12.67
C PRO A 106 -2.00 2.62 12.61
N PHE A 107 -2.58 3.13 13.71
CA PHE A 107 -3.21 4.44 13.80
C PHE A 107 -2.52 5.37 14.80
N LYS A 108 -1.27 5.06 15.20
CA LYS A 108 -0.53 5.83 16.20
C LYS A 108 -0.41 7.32 15.84
N GLU A 109 -0.26 7.67 14.56
CA GLU A 109 -0.20 9.06 14.11
C GLU A 109 -1.55 9.78 14.23
N TYR A 110 -2.66 9.07 14.01
CA TYR A 110 -4.01 9.58 14.29
C TYR A 110 -4.20 9.81 15.80
N LEU A 111 -3.74 8.87 16.63
CA LEU A 111 -3.81 9.00 18.08
C LEU A 111 -3.06 10.24 18.56
N LYS A 112 -1.83 10.45 18.09
CA LYS A 112 -1.07 11.68 18.39
C LYS A 112 -1.82 12.94 17.98
N LEU A 113 -2.34 12.97 16.76
CA LEU A 113 -3.10 14.11 16.24
C LEU A 113 -4.33 14.39 17.12
N TYR A 114 -5.10 13.37 17.46
CA TYR A 114 -6.30 13.53 18.29
C TYR A 114 -5.95 13.97 19.70
N ILE A 115 -4.90 13.42 20.32
CA ILE A 115 -4.42 13.92 21.62
C ILE A 115 -4.13 15.41 21.51
N LEU A 116 -3.39 15.84 20.48
CA LEU A 116 -3.06 17.25 20.27
C LEU A 116 -4.30 18.14 20.08
N LEU A 117 -5.35 17.63 19.44
CA LEU A 117 -6.59 18.40 19.25
C LEU A 117 -7.40 18.52 20.54
N VAL A 118 -7.47 17.46 21.36
CA VAL A 118 -8.39 17.41 22.51
C VAL A 118 -7.76 17.81 23.84
N TYR A 119 -6.43 17.73 24.01
CA TYR A 119 -5.78 18.11 25.28
C TYR A 119 -5.80 19.62 25.55
N SER A 120 -6.02 20.43 24.52
CA SER A 120 -5.83 21.87 24.57
C SER A 120 -7.04 22.61 24.02
N GLU A 121 -7.49 23.64 24.73
CA GLU A 121 -8.56 24.53 24.26
C GLU A 121 -8.15 25.39 23.06
N LYS A 122 -6.84 25.43 22.75
CA LYS A 122 -6.31 26.19 21.62
C LYS A 122 -7.01 25.84 20.31
N TYR A 123 -7.42 24.59 20.12
CA TYR A 123 -8.00 24.09 18.87
C TYR A 123 -9.52 23.99 18.89
N SER A 124 -10.17 24.85 19.68
CA SER A 124 -11.62 24.77 19.89
C SER A 124 -12.39 24.80 18.58
N SER A 125 -12.03 25.65 17.62
CA SER A 125 -12.79 25.75 16.36
C SER A 125 -12.66 24.52 15.46
N LEU A 126 -11.52 23.83 15.54
CA LEU A 126 -11.29 22.57 14.83
C LEU A 126 -12.02 21.41 15.52
N VAL A 127 -12.02 21.36 16.86
CA VAL A 127 -12.73 20.33 17.63
C VAL A 127 -14.24 20.48 17.53
N ASP A 128 -14.76 21.71 17.60
CA ASP A 128 -16.19 21.99 17.39
C ASP A 128 -16.66 21.51 16.00
N TYR A 129 -15.78 21.55 15.01
CA TYR A 129 -16.06 21.03 13.67
C TYR A 129 -16.11 19.50 13.59
N LEU A 130 -15.43 18.77 14.49
CA LEU A 130 -15.37 17.30 14.51
C LEU A 130 -16.68 16.62 14.95
N ASN A 131 -17.73 17.38 15.26
CA ASN A 131 -19.07 16.87 15.57
C ASN A 131 -19.06 15.64 16.51
N ILE A 132 -18.29 15.73 17.59
CA ILE A 132 -18.10 14.65 18.55
C ILE A 132 -19.28 14.65 19.54
N LEU A 133 -19.86 13.47 19.77
CA LEU A 133 -20.87 13.23 20.81
C LEU A 133 -20.35 12.34 21.92
N GLU A 134 -20.89 12.57 23.12
CA GLU A 134 -20.77 11.71 24.27
C GLU A 134 -21.99 10.76 24.35
N LYS A 135 -21.76 9.44 24.45
CA LYS A 135 -22.81 8.41 24.40
C LYS A 135 -23.72 8.41 25.62
N ASP A 136 -23.16 8.70 26.78
CA ASP A 136 -23.87 8.58 28.07
C ASP A 136 -24.79 9.79 28.34
N ILE A 137 -24.76 10.82 27.48
CA ILE A 137 -25.67 11.97 27.50
C ILE A 137 -26.20 12.22 26.08
N PRO A 138 -27.34 11.61 25.69
CA PRO A 138 -27.88 11.76 24.34
C PRO A 138 -28.13 13.24 24.02
N GLY A 139 -27.45 13.74 22.98
CA GLY A 139 -27.63 15.11 22.47
C GLY A 139 -26.63 16.16 22.97
N LYS A 140 -25.70 15.83 23.88
CA LYS A 140 -24.65 16.79 24.30
C LYS A 140 -23.49 16.79 23.30
N LYS A 141 -23.39 17.88 22.52
CA LYS A 141 -22.18 18.19 21.75
C LYS A 141 -21.08 18.67 22.70
N ILE A 142 -19.86 18.18 22.51
CA ILE A 142 -18.71 18.62 23.32
C ILE A 142 -18.40 20.08 22.99
N ASN A 143 -18.29 20.92 24.02
CA ASN A 143 -17.76 22.28 23.88
C ASN A 143 -16.58 22.44 24.84
N LEU A 144 -15.37 22.50 24.28
CA LEU A 144 -14.13 22.58 25.06
C LEU A 144 -14.12 23.75 26.06
N LYS A 145 -14.82 24.86 25.78
CA LYS A 145 -14.88 26.02 26.70
C LYS A 145 -15.69 25.79 27.98
N LYS A 146 -16.64 24.84 27.96
CA LYS A 146 -17.60 24.62 29.06
C LYS A 146 -17.33 23.31 29.79
N ASP A 147 -16.92 22.27 29.06
CA ASP A 147 -16.69 20.93 29.60
C ASP A 147 -15.32 20.79 30.29
N ASN A 148 -14.34 21.63 29.95
CA ASN A 148 -13.07 21.68 30.67
C ASN A 148 -13.18 22.24 32.10
N LYS A 149 -14.27 22.92 32.47
CA LYS A 149 -14.57 23.17 33.89
C LYS A 149 -14.92 21.89 34.66
N SER A 150 -15.18 20.76 34.01
CA SER A 150 -15.32 19.45 34.69
C SER A 150 -14.04 18.62 34.68
N TYR A 151 -13.18 18.77 33.66
CA TYR A 151 -11.93 18.01 33.55
C TYR A 151 -10.68 18.73 34.10
N ILE A 152 -10.75 20.05 34.34
CA ILE A 152 -9.72 20.83 35.04
C ILE A 152 -10.05 20.98 36.54
N VAL A 153 -11.24 20.53 37.00
CA VAL A 153 -11.64 20.59 38.43
C VAL A 153 -11.21 19.33 39.17
N SER A 154 -9.90 19.19 39.33
CA SER A 154 -9.30 18.64 40.55
C SER A 154 -8.28 19.64 41.11
N LYS A 155 -8.62 20.94 41.07
CA LYS A 155 -7.81 21.99 41.69
C LYS A 155 -8.65 23.21 42.05
N LYS A 156 -9.54 23.06 43.04
CA LYS A 156 -9.77 24.10 44.05
C LYS A 156 -10.44 23.49 45.28
N SER A 157 -9.86 23.84 46.40
CA SER A 157 -10.13 23.38 47.75
C SER A 157 -11.60 23.50 48.16
N TYR A 158 -12.01 22.60 49.03
CA TYR A 158 -13.23 22.64 49.83
C TYR A 158 -13.50 24.04 50.41
N SER A 159 -14.72 24.55 50.18
CA SER A 159 -15.44 25.38 51.15
C SER A 159 -16.93 25.09 50.99
N ASN A 160 -17.53 24.59 52.07
CA ASN A 160 -18.93 24.24 52.22
C ASN A 160 -19.82 25.47 52.04
N GLU A 161 -20.88 25.37 51.23
CA GLU A 161 -22.13 26.16 51.37
C GLU A 161 -23.19 25.85 50.28
N ALA A 162 -22.88 25.10 49.24
CA ALA A 162 -23.82 24.82 48.13
C ALA A 162 -24.63 23.50 48.25
N GLU A 163 -24.73 22.91 49.45
CA GLU A 163 -25.40 21.61 49.65
C GLU A 163 -26.88 21.73 50.11
N SER A 164 -27.36 22.93 50.45
CA SER A 164 -28.74 23.11 50.95
C SER A 164 -29.78 23.36 49.85
N ASP A 165 -29.37 23.85 48.68
CA ASP A 165 -30.29 24.21 47.58
C ASP A 165 -30.56 23.04 46.62
N PHE A 166 -29.64 22.06 46.56
CA PHE A 166 -29.76 20.92 45.65
C PHE A 166 -30.73 19.84 46.16
N ILE A 167 -30.90 19.73 47.48
CA ILE A 167 -31.82 18.76 48.10
C ILE A 167 -33.28 19.18 47.89
N LYS A 168 -33.60 20.49 47.96
CA LYS A 168 -34.96 21.00 47.74
C LYS A 168 -35.45 20.89 46.28
N ALA A 169 -34.53 20.95 45.32
CA ALA A 169 -34.89 20.76 43.90
C ALA A 169 -35.19 19.30 43.54
N LYS A 170 -34.61 18.34 44.28
CA LYS A 170 -34.76 16.89 44.02
C LYS A 170 -36.05 16.31 44.60
N GLU A 171 -36.60 16.90 45.66
CA GLU A 171 -37.90 16.49 46.22
C GLU A 171 -39.09 16.95 45.36
N ASN A 172 -39.01 18.13 44.73
CA ASN A 172 -40.09 18.63 43.86
C ASN A 172 -40.21 17.86 42.53
N TYR A 173 -39.12 17.30 42.01
CA TYR A 173 -39.15 16.54 40.76
C TYR A 173 -39.77 15.14 40.92
N ASN A 174 -39.61 14.51 42.09
CA ASN A 174 -40.14 13.16 42.35
C ASN A 174 -41.63 13.14 42.68
N ASN A 175 -42.22 14.26 43.11
CA ASN A 175 -43.66 14.35 43.35
C ASN A 175 -44.47 14.54 42.05
N SER A 176 -43.89 15.13 41.00
CA SER A 176 -44.61 15.38 39.74
C SER A 176 -44.72 14.15 38.80
N ARG A 177 -44.12 13.01 39.17
CA ARG A 177 -44.05 11.80 38.32
C ARG A 177 -45.02 10.70 38.76
N LYS A 178 -45.87 10.92 39.77
CA LYS A 178 -46.83 9.92 40.28
C LYS A 178 -48.28 10.09 39.81
N ASP A 179 -48.61 11.14 39.05
CA ASP A 179 -50.00 11.46 38.70
C ASP A 179 -50.38 11.27 37.21
N HIS A 180 -49.46 10.80 36.36
CA HIS A 180 -49.72 10.67 34.91
C HIS A 180 -49.40 9.29 34.32
N GLU A 181 -49.76 8.23 35.05
CA GLU A 181 -49.81 6.88 34.49
C GLU A 181 -51.13 6.20 34.91
N LYS A 182 -52.24 6.79 34.46
CA LYS A 182 -53.54 6.16 34.32
C LYS A 182 -54.29 6.80 33.16
N ASP A 183 -54.93 5.93 32.40
CA ASP A 183 -55.95 6.16 31.38
C ASP A 183 -55.48 6.08 29.92
N SER A 184 -56.15 5.13 29.29
CA SER A 184 -55.91 4.38 28.08
C SER A 184 -56.73 4.90 26.89
N GLU A 185 -56.25 4.55 25.70
CA GLU A 185 -57.03 4.08 24.55
C GLU A 185 -57.94 5.02 23.71
N ILE A 186 -57.73 4.89 22.39
CA ILE A 186 -58.66 5.02 21.24
C ILE A 186 -59.02 6.46 20.79
N GLU A 187 -58.66 6.85 19.55
CA GLU A 187 -59.53 6.73 18.36
C GLU A 187 -58.90 7.40 17.10
N SER A 188 -59.14 6.76 15.95
CA SER A 188 -58.79 7.16 14.58
C SER A 188 -59.68 8.27 14.02
N ILE A 189 -59.17 9.11 13.10
CA ILE A 189 -59.94 9.69 11.97
C ILE A 189 -58.97 10.13 10.84
N ASP A 190 -59.27 9.64 9.63
CA ASP A 190 -58.76 10.07 8.33
C ASP A 190 -59.37 11.40 7.88
N SER A 191 -58.59 12.25 7.19
CA SER A 191 -59.10 13.05 6.08
C SER A 191 -57.98 13.55 5.17
N ASN A 192 -57.92 12.99 3.95
CA ASN A 192 -57.19 13.52 2.80
C ASN A 192 -57.87 14.79 2.27
N LYS A 193 -57.07 15.78 1.85
CA LYS A 193 -57.43 16.64 0.71
C LYS A 193 -56.20 17.09 -0.05
N ASP A 194 -56.15 16.67 -1.31
CA ASP A 194 -55.17 16.96 -2.34
C ASP A 194 -54.89 18.46 -2.54
N LEU A 195 -53.62 18.77 -2.82
CA LEU A 195 -53.28 19.72 -3.87
C LEU A 195 -52.07 19.20 -4.65
N SER A 196 -52.36 18.81 -5.89
CA SER A 196 -51.47 18.21 -6.87
C SER A 196 -50.44 19.18 -7.47
N ASN A 197 -49.35 18.58 -7.95
CA ASN A 197 -48.55 18.95 -9.14
C ASN A 197 -47.47 20.04 -9.04
N LYS A 198 -46.24 19.59 -8.73
CA LYS A 198 -45.06 19.80 -9.60
C LYS A 198 -43.98 18.77 -9.26
N LYS A 199 -43.85 17.73 -10.09
CA LYS A 199 -42.64 16.88 -10.13
C LYS A 199 -41.53 17.64 -10.87
N PRO A 200 -40.31 17.74 -10.30
CA PRO A 200 -39.10 17.75 -11.10
C PRO A 200 -38.30 16.47 -10.87
N LYS A 201 -38.14 15.75 -11.98
CA LYS A 201 -37.03 14.87 -12.39
C LYS A 201 -36.14 14.28 -11.30
N GLN A 202 -36.25 12.95 -11.15
CA GLN A 202 -35.13 12.08 -10.79
C GLN A 202 -33.94 12.36 -11.73
N ILE A 203 -32.83 12.81 -11.16
CA ILE A 203 -31.51 12.83 -11.80
C ILE A 203 -30.55 12.07 -10.89
N GLU A 204 -30.21 10.86 -11.35
CA GLU A 204 -28.89 10.22 -11.28
C GLU A 204 -28.21 10.12 -9.90
N ALA A 205 -28.67 9.16 -9.11
CA ALA A 205 -27.90 8.52 -8.06
C ALA A 205 -26.78 7.64 -8.66
N SER A 206 -25.65 8.22 -9.09
CA SER A 206 -24.47 7.42 -9.50
C SER A 206 -23.08 8.08 -9.41
N SER A 207 -22.91 9.28 -8.83
CA SER A 207 -21.60 9.99 -8.85
C SER A 207 -21.02 10.51 -7.52
N GLN A 208 -21.64 10.26 -6.37
CA GLN A 208 -21.22 10.85 -5.08
C GLN A 208 -20.10 10.10 -4.31
N LYS A 209 -19.63 8.92 -4.75
CA LYS A 209 -18.73 8.06 -3.95
C LYS A 209 -17.29 8.56 -3.74
N ASP A 210 -16.86 9.63 -4.40
CA ASP A 210 -15.45 10.08 -4.41
C ASP A 210 -15.21 11.51 -3.88
N LEU A 211 -16.26 12.20 -3.42
CA LEU A 211 -16.17 13.56 -2.91
C LEU A 211 -15.95 13.55 -1.39
N TYR A 212 -14.95 14.30 -0.94
CA TYR A 212 -14.67 14.50 0.48
C TYR A 212 -14.80 15.99 0.79
N SER A 213 -15.46 16.28 1.91
CA SER A 213 -15.62 17.64 2.45
C SER A 213 -14.83 17.79 3.75
N GLY A 214 -14.15 18.93 3.93
CA GLY A 214 -13.34 19.17 5.11
C GLY A 214 -12.64 20.51 5.16
N ILE A 215 -12.14 20.87 6.35
CA ILE A 215 -11.35 22.08 6.59
C ILE A 215 -9.94 21.87 6.06
N ILE A 216 -9.42 22.78 5.25
CA ILE A 216 -8.05 22.71 4.74
C ILE A 216 -7.05 23.01 5.86
N ILE A 217 -6.30 21.98 6.27
CA ILE A 217 -5.27 22.09 7.33
C ILE A 217 -3.84 22.16 6.76
N SER A 218 -3.63 21.81 5.48
CA SER A 218 -2.32 21.93 4.86
C SER A 218 -2.39 22.08 3.34
N LYS A 219 -1.43 22.83 2.77
CA LYS A 219 -1.29 23.05 1.33
C LYS A 219 0.07 22.54 0.86
N LYS A 220 0.07 21.75 -0.21
CA LYS A 220 1.31 21.33 -0.89
C LYS A 220 1.12 21.26 -2.40
N GLY A 221 1.59 22.29 -3.12
CA GLY A 221 1.45 22.40 -4.57
C GLY A 221 -0.01 22.27 -5.04
N ARG A 222 -0.29 21.26 -5.87
CA ARG A 222 -1.65 20.95 -6.40
C ARG A 222 -2.51 20.07 -5.48
N LYS A 223 -2.06 19.82 -4.25
CA LYS A 223 -2.79 18.99 -3.27
C LYS A 223 -3.18 19.82 -2.06
N ARG A 224 -4.31 19.46 -1.46
CA ARG A 224 -4.77 19.96 -0.17
C ARG A 224 -4.98 18.78 0.76
N ILE A 225 -4.67 18.97 2.03
CA ILE A 225 -5.00 18.01 3.08
C ILE A 225 -6.11 18.65 3.91
N ILE A 226 -7.19 17.89 4.07
CA ILE A 226 -8.37 18.33 4.80
C ILE A 226 -8.57 17.48 6.07
N LEU A 227 -9.12 18.10 7.10
CA LEU A 227 -9.76 17.45 8.24
C LEU A 227 -11.26 17.38 7.96
N THR A 228 -11.83 16.18 7.94
CA THR A 228 -13.28 16.00 7.76
C THR A 228 -14.01 16.11 9.09
N ALA A 229 -15.32 16.41 9.06
CA ALA A 229 -16.16 16.45 10.27
C ALA A 229 -16.18 15.11 11.01
N THR A 230 -15.89 13.99 10.32
CA THR A 230 -15.83 12.65 10.94
C THR A 230 -14.46 12.28 11.50
N GLY A 231 -13.52 13.25 11.57
CA GLY A 231 -12.17 13.05 12.10
C GLY A 231 -11.13 12.52 11.10
N GLU A 232 -11.54 12.16 9.87
CA GLU A 232 -10.56 11.69 8.88
C GLU A 232 -9.65 12.81 8.37
N ILE A 233 -8.39 12.45 8.10
CA ILE A 233 -7.47 13.25 7.32
C ILE A 233 -7.45 12.71 5.90
N LYS A 234 -7.76 13.55 4.90
CA LYS A 234 -7.77 13.13 3.48
C LYS A 234 -7.00 14.09 2.60
N CYS A 235 -6.36 13.55 1.58
CA CYS A 235 -5.70 14.34 0.54
C CYS A 235 -6.63 14.50 -0.67
N ILE A 236 -6.97 15.74 -0.99
CA ILE A 236 -7.82 16.13 -2.12
C ILE A 236 -7.03 16.93 -3.16
N LYS A 237 -7.57 17.00 -4.37
CA LYS A 237 -7.03 17.86 -5.43
C LYS A 237 -7.30 19.33 -5.10
N LYS A 238 -6.40 20.22 -5.53
CA LYS A 238 -6.67 21.67 -5.51
C LYS A 238 -7.85 21.96 -6.43
N GLU A 239 -8.85 22.63 -5.92
CA GLU A 239 -10.02 23.07 -6.69
C GLU A 239 -9.67 24.35 -7.46
N LYS A 240 -10.12 24.50 -8.71
CA LYS A 240 -9.75 25.67 -9.52
C LYS A 240 -10.60 26.91 -9.24
N ASN A 241 -11.86 26.70 -8.88
CA ASN A 241 -12.87 27.76 -8.81
C ASN A 241 -13.20 28.22 -7.37
N HIS A 242 -12.52 27.67 -6.37
CA HIS A 242 -12.70 28.06 -4.97
C HIS A 242 -11.41 28.66 -4.42
N SER A 243 -11.54 29.54 -3.43
CA SER A 243 -10.42 29.83 -2.55
C SER A 243 -9.95 28.51 -1.93
N ASN A 244 -8.64 28.37 -1.80
CA ASN A 244 -8.01 27.16 -1.28
C ASN A 244 -7.12 27.54 -0.09
N ASN A 245 -7.64 28.41 0.77
CA ASN A 245 -6.95 28.95 1.93
C ASN A 245 -6.95 27.99 3.10
N LEU A 246 -6.07 28.21 4.08
CA LEU A 246 -6.11 27.40 5.30
C LEU A 246 -7.40 27.76 6.06
N GLY A 247 -8.00 26.80 6.76
CA GLY A 247 -9.21 27.02 7.56
C GLY A 247 -10.52 27.03 6.77
N GLU A 248 -10.46 27.11 5.43
CA GLU A 248 -11.66 27.08 4.58
C GLU A 248 -12.23 25.66 4.47
N LEU A 249 -13.56 25.57 4.42
CA LEU A 249 -14.29 24.33 4.17
C LEU A 249 -14.38 24.11 2.65
N ILE A 250 -13.92 22.97 2.17
CA ILE A 250 -13.92 22.64 0.73
C ILE A 250 -14.42 21.22 0.50
N THR A 251 -15.09 21.02 -0.63
CA THR A 251 -15.50 19.69 -1.10
C THR A 251 -14.82 19.39 -2.43
N SER A 252 -14.01 18.32 -2.50
CA SER A 252 -13.34 17.93 -3.75
C SER A 252 -13.00 16.44 -3.78
N LYS A 253 -12.51 15.97 -4.94
CA LYS A 253 -12.20 14.56 -5.21
C LYS A 253 -10.90 14.12 -4.53
N LYS A 254 -10.89 12.89 -3.96
CA LYS A 254 -9.68 12.26 -3.37
C LYS A 254 -8.57 12.14 -4.41
N VAL A 255 -7.33 12.35 -3.97
CA VAL A 255 -6.15 12.07 -4.79
C VAL A 255 -5.92 10.56 -4.82
N LYS A 256 -5.87 9.97 -6.02
CA LYS A 256 -5.49 8.55 -6.18
C LYS A 256 -4.08 8.32 -5.61
N SER A 257 -3.97 7.41 -4.65
CA SER A 257 -2.69 7.06 -4.02
C SER A 257 -1.78 6.33 -5.01
N LYS A 258 -0.51 6.75 -5.11
CA LYS A 258 0.51 6.06 -5.92
C LYS A 258 1.09 4.82 -5.23
N ARG A 259 0.70 4.51 -3.99
CA ARG A 259 1.27 3.38 -3.21
C ARG A 259 0.99 2.03 -3.88
N LYS A 260 -0.23 1.81 -4.35
CA LYS A 260 -0.62 0.56 -5.04
C LYS A 260 0.21 0.35 -6.30
N ILE A 261 0.41 1.39 -7.10
CA ILE A 261 1.23 1.35 -8.32
C ILE A 261 2.68 0.94 -8.02
N LYS A 262 3.28 1.47 -6.95
CA LYS A 262 4.66 1.12 -6.57
C LYS A 262 4.81 -0.36 -6.20
N ILE A 263 3.85 -0.92 -5.46
CA ILE A 263 3.87 -2.34 -5.08
C ILE A 263 3.74 -3.21 -6.32
N THR A 264 2.79 -2.90 -7.21
CA THR A 264 2.61 -3.65 -8.47
C THR A 264 3.85 -3.63 -9.36
N MET A 265 4.53 -2.49 -9.48
CA MET A 265 5.78 -2.40 -10.24
C MET A 265 6.91 -3.21 -9.61
N GLY A 266 7.00 -3.25 -8.27
CA GLY A 266 8.01 -4.08 -7.59
C GLY A 266 7.83 -5.56 -7.87
N VAL A 267 6.59 -6.06 -7.86
CA VAL A 267 6.27 -7.46 -8.21
C VAL A 267 6.61 -7.75 -9.67
N LEU A 268 6.27 -6.85 -10.59
CA LEU A 268 6.58 -7.02 -12.02
C LEU A 268 8.09 -7.18 -12.27
N VAL A 269 8.91 -6.32 -11.65
CA VAL A 269 10.38 -6.39 -11.77
C VAL A 269 10.93 -7.71 -11.24
N LEU A 270 10.39 -8.21 -10.12
CA LEU A 270 10.80 -9.48 -9.54
C LEU A 270 10.48 -10.65 -10.49
N VAL A 271 9.29 -10.66 -11.11
CA VAL A 271 8.91 -11.70 -12.08
C VAL A 271 9.84 -11.70 -13.29
N VAL A 272 10.19 -10.53 -13.82
CA VAL A 272 11.12 -10.42 -14.96
C VAL A 272 12.51 -10.96 -14.59
N LEU A 273 13.02 -10.67 -13.39
CA LEU A 273 14.30 -11.21 -12.93
C LEU A 273 14.27 -12.74 -12.80
N ILE A 274 13.18 -13.31 -12.30
CA ILE A 274 13.01 -14.77 -12.21
C ILE A 274 12.99 -15.40 -13.60
N LEU A 275 12.27 -14.81 -14.56
CA LEU A 275 12.24 -15.31 -15.94
C LEU A 275 13.61 -15.24 -16.60
N PHE A 276 14.34 -14.14 -16.41
CA PHE A 276 15.69 -13.97 -16.97
C PHE A 276 16.67 -15.00 -16.40
N THR A 277 16.66 -15.19 -15.07
CA THR A 277 17.53 -16.18 -14.42
C THR A 277 17.18 -17.62 -14.81
N ALA A 278 15.89 -17.95 -14.90
CA ALA A 278 15.45 -19.26 -15.37
C ALA A 278 15.92 -19.53 -16.81
N ASN A 279 15.78 -18.54 -17.71
CA ASN A 279 16.23 -18.68 -19.09
C ASN A 279 17.76 -18.89 -19.17
N HIS A 280 18.54 -18.10 -18.42
CA HIS A 280 19.99 -18.26 -18.36
C HIS A 280 20.44 -19.63 -17.80
N LEU A 281 19.68 -20.21 -16.88
CA LEU A 281 19.96 -21.55 -16.34
C LEU A 281 19.65 -22.66 -17.36
N LEU A 282 18.58 -22.50 -18.15
CA LEU A 282 18.22 -23.44 -19.21
C LEU A 282 19.25 -23.42 -20.36
N GLU A 283 19.73 -22.24 -20.76
CA GLU A 283 20.71 -22.08 -21.85
C GLU A 283 22.05 -22.77 -21.58
N ASN A 284 22.46 -22.90 -20.31
CA ASN A 284 23.75 -23.45 -19.92
C ASN A 284 23.71 -24.96 -19.57
N LYS A 285 22.53 -25.59 -19.65
CA LYS A 285 22.40 -27.02 -19.35
C LYS A 285 22.83 -27.85 -20.55
N VAL A 286 23.90 -28.63 -20.38
CA VAL A 286 24.39 -29.55 -21.43
C VAL A 286 23.37 -30.69 -21.64
N ALA A 287 22.93 -30.85 -22.88
CA ALA A 287 21.98 -31.90 -23.28
C ALA A 287 22.60 -32.88 -24.29
N THR A 288 23.38 -32.37 -25.24
CA THR A 288 24.01 -33.17 -26.30
C THR A 288 25.50 -32.97 -26.29
N THR A 289 26.26 -34.05 -26.35
CA THR A 289 27.71 -34.02 -26.49
C THR A 289 28.10 -34.68 -27.79
N VAL A 290 28.83 -33.94 -28.64
CA VAL A 290 29.36 -34.41 -29.91
C VAL A 290 30.87 -34.52 -29.81
N LEU A 291 31.40 -35.69 -30.13
CA LEU A 291 32.83 -35.96 -30.18
C LEU A 291 33.23 -36.12 -31.65
N PHE A 292 33.98 -35.15 -32.14
CA PHE A 292 34.58 -35.16 -33.47
C PHE A 292 35.94 -35.85 -33.38
N LYS A 293 36.04 -37.05 -33.96
CA LYS A 293 37.27 -37.85 -33.99
C LYS A 293 37.86 -37.88 -35.39
N ALA A 294 39.07 -37.37 -35.50
CA ALA A 294 39.90 -37.38 -36.69
C ALA A 294 41.38 -37.38 -36.26
N SER A 295 42.28 -36.79 -37.04
CA SER A 295 43.64 -36.47 -36.59
C SER A 295 43.68 -35.39 -35.50
N GLY A 296 42.58 -34.66 -35.29
CA GLY A 296 42.32 -33.76 -34.16
C GLY A 296 41.02 -34.16 -33.46
N ASP A 297 41.08 -34.41 -32.15
CA ASP A 297 39.92 -34.83 -31.37
C ASP A 297 39.32 -33.62 -30.65
N ILE A 298 38.03 -33.35 -30.90
CA ILE A 298 37.31 -32.19 -30.37
C ILE A 298 36.02 -32.65 -29.71
N LYS A 299 35.78 -32.19 -28.49
CA LYS A 299 34.54 -32.40 -27.75
C LYS A 299 33.72 -31.12 -27.73
N ILE A 300 32.47 -31.24 -28.15
CA ILE A 300 31.55 -30.14 -28.36
C ILE A 300 30.29 -30.43 -27.54
N THR A 301 29.80 -29.45 -26.80
CA THR A 301 28.61 -29.58 -25.96
C THR A 301 27.56 -28.57 -26.35
N PHE A 302 26.33 -29.05 -26.53
CA PHE A 302 25.16 -28.27 -26.92
C PHE A 302 24.08 -28.31 -25.83
N ASN A 303 23.27 -27.25 -25.76
CA ASN A 303 22.11 -27.16 -24.88
C ASN A 303 20.89 -27.92 -25.44
N GLU A 304 19.78 -27.91 -24.71
CA GLU A 304 18.52 -28.55 -25.15
C GLU A 304 17.94 -27.96 -26.45
N ASN A 305 18.36 -26.76 -26.83
CA ASN A 305 17.96 -26.09 -28.07
C ASN A 305 18.91 -26.37 -29.24
N ASN A 306 19.86 -27.31 -29.10
CA ASN A 306 20.93 -27.61 -30.07
C ASN A 306 21.88 -26.43 -30.34
N GLU A 307 22.05 -25.51 -29.40
CA GLU A 307 23.01 -24.41 -29.50
C GLU A 307 24.31 -24.73 -28.75
N LEU A 308 25.44 -24.34 -29.36
CA LEU A 308 26.78 -24.48 -28.82
C LEU A 308 26.92 -23.77 -27.47
N ILE A 309 27.26 -24.55 -26.44
CA ILE A 309 27.69 -24.03 -25.14
C ILE A 309 29.22 -23.88 -25.14
N HIS A 310 29.93 -24.98 -25.42
CA HIS A 310 31.39 -25.05 -25.37
C HIS A 310 31.95 -26.03 -26.41
N ALA A 311 33.12 -25.72 -26.95
CA ALA A 311 33.96 -26.64 -27.73
C ALA A 311 35.38 -26.63 -27.14
N TYR A 312 35.98 -27.80 -26.97
CA TYR A 312 37.35 -27.93 -26.50
C TYR A 312 38.03 -29.12 -27.14
N ALA A 313 39.32 -28.98 -27.42
CA ALA A 313 40.12 -30.05 -28.00
C ALA A 313 40.70 -30.94 -26.92
N THR A 314 40.86 -32.22 -27.24
CA THR A 314 41.53 -33.20 -26.37
C THR A 314 42.96 -33.49 -26.81
N ASN A 315 43.40 -32.95 -27.96
CA ASN A 315 44.77 -33.08 -28.45
C ASN A 315 45.28 -31.79 -29.14
N LYS A 316 46.59 -31.73 -29.42
CA LYS A 316 47.25 -30.55 -30.01
C LYS A 316 46.66 -30.17 -31.37
N ASN A 317 46.36 -31.15 -32.22
CA ASN A 317 45.79 -30.90 -33.54
C ASN A 317 44.38 -30.33 -33.45
N GLY A 318 43.57 -30.76 -32.47
CA GLY A 318 42.27 -30.17 -32.21
C GLY A 318 42.35 -28.72 -31.73
N ASN A 319 43.38 -28.35 -30.94
CA ASN A 319 43.58 -26.95 -30.54
C ASN A 319 43.87 -26.06 -31.76
N ILE A 320 44.71 -26.54 -32.68
CA ILE A 320 45.00 -25.81 -33.94
C ILE A 320 43.72 -25.56 -34.74
N ILE A 321 42.80 -26.53 -34.76
CA ILE A 321 41.50 -26.38 -35.44
C ILE A 321 40.61 -25.35 -34.73
N LEU A 322 40.55 -25.37 -33.40
CA LEU A 322 39.67 -24.48 -32.63
C LEU A 322 40.18 -23.05 -32.52
N GLU A 323 41.50 -22.82 -32.58
CA GLU A 323 42.09 -21.47 -32.51
C GLU A 323 41.62 -20.57 -33.67
N ASP A 324 41.40 -21.14 -34.86
CA ASP A 324 40.95 -20.41 -36.05
C ASP A 324 39.45 -20.58 -36.35
N ALA A 325 38.72 -21.32 -35.51
CA ALA A 325 37.29 -21.54 -35.72
C ALA A 325 36.44 -20.39 -35.17
N GLU A 326 35.70 -19.71 -36.04
CA GLU A 326 34.72 -18.68 -35.67
C GLU A 326 33.29 -19.20 -35.83
N PHE A 327 32.61 -19.49 -34.71
CA PHE A 327 31.23 -19.98 -34.72
C PHE A 327 30.22 -18.83 -34.81
N GLN A 328 29.91 -18.38 -36.03
CA GLN A 328 28.90 -17.33 -36.26
C GLN A 328 27.48 -17.82 -35.92
N GLU A 329 27.19 -19.08 -36.25
CA GLU A 329 25.99 -19.76 -35.81
C GLU A 329 26.34 -20.87 -34.81
N LYS A 330 25.42 -21.11 -33.88
CA LYS A 330 25.62 -22.05 -32.76
C LYS A 330 24.99 -23.43 -32.99
N ASN A 331 24.29 -23.65 -34.11
CA ASN A 331 23.64 -24.92 -34.38
C ASN A 331 24.68 -26.03 -34.70
N ILE A 332 24.27 -27.29 -34.54
CA ILE A 332 25.14 -28.46 -34.74
C ILE A 332 25.75 -28.50 -36.15
N ASP A 333 24.95 -28.28 -37.20
CA ASP A 333 25.41 -28.33 -38.60
C ASP A 333 26.54 -27.33 -38.87
N TYR A 334 26.32 -26.07 -38.50
CA TYR A 334 27.29 -25.00 -38.74
C TYR A 334 28.58 -25.25 -37.97
N VAL A 335 28.47 -25.62 -36.69
CA VAL A 335 29.64 -25.86 -35.82
C VAL A 335 30.47 -27.02 -36.35
N LEU A 336 29.83 -28.12 -36.76
CA LEU A 336 30.55 -29.26 -37.37
C LEU A 336 31.14 -28.90 -38.73
N GLY A 337 30.42 -28.13 -39.54
CA GLY A 337 30.89 -27.64 -40.84
C GLY A 337 32.12 -26.75 -40.71
N GLU A 338 32.12 -25.82 -39.76
CA GLU A 338 33.24 -24.94 -39.46
C GLU A 338 34.47 -25.73 -38.99
N ILE A 339 34.28 -26.66 -38.04
CA ILE A 339 35.36 -27.52 -37.55
C ILE A 339 35.98 -28.35 -38.69
N LEU A 340 35.15 -28.90 -39.58
CA LEU A 340 35.63 -29.67 -40.72
C LEU A 340 36.41 -28.81 -41.72
N GLU A 341 35.92 -27.61 -42.01
CA GLU A 341 36.58 -26.64 -42.89
C GLU A 341 37.95 -26.23 -42.34
N GLN A 342 38.03 -25.87 -41.05
CA GLN A 342 39.29 -25.51 -40.42
C GLN A 342 40.27 -26.69 -40.35
N ALA A 343 39.78 -27.91 -40.08
CA ALA A 343 40.60 -29.11 -40.11
C ALA A 343 41.24 -29.36 -41.48
N TYR A 344 40.52 -29.07 -42.57
CA TYR A 344 41.02 -29.22 -43.93
C TYR A 344 42.03 -28.11 -44.29
N ILE A 345 41.72 -26.85 -43.99
CA ILE A 345 42.60 -25.70 -44.25
C ILE A 345 43.94 -25.85 -43.52
N GLN A 346 43.90 -26.27 -42.25
CA GLN A 346 45.07 -26.53 -41.42
C GLN A 346 45.81 -27.83 -41.81
N LYS A 347 45.33 -28.56 -42.83
CA LYS A 347 45.89 -29.84 -43.31
C LYS A 347 45.97 -30.92 -42.23
N VAL A 348 45.13 -30.83 -41.20
CA VAL A 348 44.96 -31.86 -40.16
C VAL A 348 44.24 -33.07 -40.76
N ILE A 349 43.32 -32.82 -41.70
CA ILE A 349 42.69 -33.84 -42.56
C ILE A 349 42.98 -33.53 -44.03
N LYS A 350 42.92 -34.55 -44.88
CA LYS A 350 43.15 -34.48 -46.34
C LYS A 350 42.03 -35.19 -47.10
N GLU A 351 42.01 -35.03 -48.42
CA GLU A 351 41.10 -35.79 -49.28
C GLU A 351 41.21 -37.30 -48.99
N PHE A 352 40.06 -37.97 -48.93
CA PHE A 352 39.90 -39.40 -48.62
C PHE A 352 40.18 -39.84 -47.19
N ASP A 353 40.56 -38.93 -46.29
CA ASP A 353 40.60 -39.24 -44.85
C ASP A 353 39.21 -39.57 -44.31
N SER A 354 39.18 -40.29 -43.19
CA SER A 354 37.95 -40.66 -42.50
C SER A 354 37.77 -39.89 -41.19
N VAL A 355 36.61 -39.26 -41.03
CA VAL A 355 36.18 -38.61 -39.78
C VAL A 355 35.09 -39.47 -39.13
N THR A 356 35.14 -39.57 -37.81
CA THR A 356 34.10 -40.24 -37.01
C THR A 356 33.47 -39.24 -36.05
N ILE A 357 32.14 -39.14 -36.07
CA ILE A 357 31.36 -38.32 -35.14
C ILE A 357 30.62 -39.24 -34.19
N ILE A 358 30.73 -38.98 -32.89
CA ILE A 358 29.99 -39.72 -31.86
C ILE A 358 29.12 -38.72 -31.11
N VAL A 359 27.81 -38.89 -31.17
CA VAL A 359 26.83 -38.11 -30.43
C VAL A 359 26.35 -38.94 -29.24
N SER A 360 26.26 -38.30 -28.07
CA SER A 360 25.80 -38.91 -26.82
C SER A 360 24.97 -37.91 -26.01
N GLY A 361 24.02 -38.40 -25.22
CA GLY A 361 23.03 -37.58 -24.52
C GLY A 361 21.73 -37.54 -25.32
N ASN A 362 21.25 -36.35 -25.68
CA ASN A 362 20.13 -36.25 -26.61
C ASN A 362 20.61 -36.51 -28.05
N PRO A 363 19.96 -37.40 -28.81
CA PRO A 363 20.33 -37.65 -30.19
C PRO A 363 20.11 -36.38 -31.02
N ALA A 364 21.08 -36.07 -31.89
CA ALA A 364 20.94 -34.99 -32.84
C ALA A 364 19.87 -35.37 -33.88
N LYS A 365 19.06 -34.41 -34.32
CA LYS A 365 18.07 -34.68 -35.37
C LYS A 365 18.81 -34.99 -36.67
N GLU A 366 18.34 -35.97 -37.42
CA GLU A 366 18.96 -36.36 -38.69
C GLU A 366 19.04 -35.19 -39.67
N GLU A 367 18.01 -34.35 -39.72
CA GLU A 367 17.97 -33.15 -40.54
C GLU A 367 19.10 -32.16 -40.21
N ASP A 368 19.43 -32.00 -38.92
CA ASP A 368 20.47 -31.08 -38.42
C ASP A 368 21.90 -31.56 -38.73
N ILE A 369 22.08 -32.79 -39.23
CA ILE A 369 23.40 -33.34 -39.59
C ILE A 369 23.49 -33.64 -41.09
N ILE A 370 22.38 -34.06 -41.70
CA ILE A 370 22.33 -34.57 -43.07
C ILE A 370 21.97 -33.48 -44.08
N ASN A 371 21.35 -32.39 -43.65
CA ASN A 371 20.92 -31.32 -44.55
C ASN A 371 21.57 -30.01 -44.12
N GLY A 372 22.75 -29.70 -44.68
CA GLY A 372 23.41 -28.45 -44.37
C GLY A 372 24.88 -28.38 -44.76
N ARG A 373 25.52 -27.35 -44.22
CA ARG A 373 26.90 -26.95 -44.49
C ARG A 373 27.87 -28.09 -44.20
N PHE A 374 27.64 -28.87 -43.14
CA PHE A 374 28.56 -29.95 -42.77
C PHE A 374 28.66 -31.01 -43.88
N LYS A 375 27.53 -31.44 -44.42
CA LYS A 375 27.50 -32.41 -45.52
C LYS A 375 28.10 -31.84 -46.81
N ASP A 376 27.78 -30.59 -47.14
CA ASP A 376 28.32 -29.94 -48.35
C ASP A 376 29.85 -29.88 -48.32
N ARG A 377 30.44 -29.65 -47.13
CA ARG A 377 31.89 -29.66 -46.93
C ARG A 377 32.49 -31.06 -46.99
N LEU A 378 31.82 -32.08 -46.43
CA LEU A 378 32.26 -33.48 -46.58
C LEU A 378 32.40 -33.88 -48.05
N ILE A 379 31.40 -33.54 -48.87
CA ILE A 379 31.39 -33.84 -50.31
C ILE A 379 32.49 -33.03 -51.03
N SER A 380 32.56 -31.73 -50.76
CA SER A 380 33.53 -30.82 -51.41
C SER A 380 34.99 -31.23 -51.15
N TYR A 381 35.29 -31.71 -49.95
CA TYR A 381 36.64 -32.15 -49.56
C TYR A 381 36.88 -33.66 -49.73
N LYS A 382 35.89 -34.41 -50.25
CA LYS A 382 35.95 -35.88 -50.42
C LYS A 382 36.38 -36.61 -49.15
N VAL A 383 35.87 -36.18 -48.00
CA VAL A 383 36.17 -36.76 -46.69
C VAL A 383 35.07 -37.76 -46.35
N LYS A 384 35.45 -38.97 -45.95
CA LYS A 384 34.49 -40.02 -45.55
C LYS A 384 34.04 -39.79 -44.12
N CYS A 385 32.73 -39.87 -43.85
CA CYS A 385 32.22 -39.64 -42.49
C CYS A 385 31.39 -40.82 -41.97
N LYS A 386 31.66 -41.21 -40.72
CA LYS A 386 30.85 -42.16 -39.95
C LYS A 386 30.26 -41.47 -38.74
N ILE A 387 28.95 -41.49 -38.60
CA ILE A 387 28.27 -40.89 -37.45
C ILE A 387 27.64 -42.00 -36.61
N ASN A 388 27.92 -41.98 -35.31
CA ASN A 388 27.21 -42.76 -34.30
C ASN A 388 26.33 -41.79 -33.50
N ASN A 389 25.04 -41.77 -33.79
CA ASN A 389 24.05 -40.92 -33.13
C ASN A 389 23.37 -41.70 -32.00
N ASP A 390 23.97 -41.67 -30.80
CA ASP A 390 23.46 -42.36 -29.61
C ASP A 390 23.13 -43.85 -29.83
N GLY A 391 24.02 -44.56 -30.56
CA GLY A 391 23.86 -45.98 -30.89
C GLY A 391 23.32 -46.24 -32.30
N THR A 392 22.81 -45.22 -33.00
CA THR A 392 22.35 -45.35 -34.39
C THR A 392 23.47 -44.97 -35.36
N LEU A 393 23.84 -45.89 -36.26
CA LEU A 393 24.91 -45.64 -37.24
C LEU A 393 24.37 -45.01 -38.52
N ILE A 394 24.92 -43.84 -38.88
CA ILE A 394 24.62 -43.11 -40.10
C ILE A 394 25.92 -43.02 -40.92
N TYR A 395 25.88 -43.46 -42.17
CA TYR A 395 27.00 -43.38 -43.10
C TYR A 395 26.73 -42.27 -44.12
N LEU A 396 27.65 -41.30 -44.19
CA LEU A 396 27.65 -40.25 -45.22
C LEU A 396 28.82 -40.53 -46.16
N ASN A 397 28.49 -40.84 -47.42
CA ASN A 397 29.45 -41.09 -48.50
C ASN A 397 29.68 -39.84 -49.34
#